data_AF-A0A7K4X436-F1
#
_entry.id   AF-A0A7K4X436-F1
#
_cell.length_a   1.000
_cell.length_b   1.000
_cell.length_c   1.000
_cell.angle_alpha   90.00
_cell.angle_beta   90.00
_cell.angle_gamma   90.00
#
_symmetry.space_group_name_H-M   'P 1'
#
loop_
_entity.id
_entity.type
_entity.pdbx_description
1 polymer ?
#
loop_
_entity_poly.entity_id
_entity_poly.type
_entity_poly.pdbx_seq_one_letter_code
_entity_poly.pdbx_strand_id
1 'polypeptide(L)'
;PQLAEPPGPRMADPRRTWISFVQRPESGGDSRRRRKGKEKKWRGLVGPPGPPGPQGPPGAPGAEVTREILLQEFKEILKEAMEHRASLALPSPLPPPLLWLEELPSRRRVQEAFHCQLKGHVVVDKKTLVELQNFQLPLAKGAFLRGLGLNLATGRFTAPVGGIYEFSAHVHIDHSELKSKVQLRARDNVRVLICIESLCHRY
;
A
#
# COMPACT_ATOMS: atom_id res chain seq x y z
N PRO A 1 -3.09 -38.77 30.28
CA PRO A 1 -2.02 -38.01 29.59
C PRO A 1 -2.61 -37.04 28.57
N GLN A 2 -2.81 -35.78 28.97
CA GLN A 2 -3.22 -34.69 28.06
C GLN A 2 -1.96 -33.93 27.64
N LEU A 3 -1.70 -33.85 26.33
CA LEU A 3 -0.63 -33.02 25.77
C LEU A 3 -1.13 -31.58 25.65
N ALA A 4 -0.39 -30.65 26.26
CA ALA A 4 -0.67 -29.21 26.20
C ALA A 4 -0.20 -28.62 24.85
N GLU A 5 -1.08 -27.85 24.21
CA GLU A 5 -0.80 -27.06 23.01
C GLU A 5 0.24 -25.95 23.29
N PRO A 6 1.13 -25.63 22.31
CA PRO A 6 2.07 -24.53 22.46
C PRO A 6 1.34 -23.18 22.40
N PRO A 7 1.77 -22.17 23.19
CA PRO A 7 1.12 -20.87 23.19
C PRO A 7 1.35 -20.18 21.84
N GLY A 8 0.25 -19.78 21.18
CA GLY A 8 0.27 -19.04 19.92
C GLY A 8 1.08 -17.74 20.00
N PRO A 9 1.50 -17.19 18.84
CA PRO A 9 2.32 -15.98 18.79
C PRO A 9 1.59 -14.84 19.51
N ARG A 10 2.18 -14.38 20.62
CA ARG A 10 1.65 -13.27 21.42
C ARG A 10 1.62 -12.03 20.52
N MET A 11 0.42 -11.57 20.19
CA MET A 11 0.20 -10.36 19.42
C MET A 11 0.90 -9.19 20.15
N ALA A 12 1.93 -8.63 19.53
CA ALA A 12 2.72 -7.56 20.15
C ALA A 12 1.83 -6.32 20.34
N ASP A 13 1.72 -5.84 21.58
CA ASP A 13 0.96 -4.64 21.92
C ASP A 13 1.56 -3.42 21.19
N PRO A 14 0.83 -2.81 20.23
CA PRO A 14 1.35 -1.72 19.39
C PRO A 14 1.82 -0.54 20.22
N ARG A 15 1.18 -0.27 21.37
CA ARG A 15 1.54 0.83 22.25
C ARG A 15 2.87 0.56 22.94
N ARG A 16 3.12 -0.67 23.36
CA ARG A 16 4.40 -1.07 23.98
C ARG A 16 5.53 -1.06 22.96
N THR A 17 5.27 -1.54 21.75
CA THR A 17 6.25 -1.51 20.65
C THR A 17 6.63 -0.07 20.27
N TRP A 18 5.65 0.84 20.21
CA TRP A 18 5.88 2.26 19.94
C TRP A 18 6.72 2.92 21.05
N ILE A 19 6.38 2.68 22.32
CA ILE A 19 7.14 3.22 23.45
C ILE A 19 8.60 2.73 23.42
N SER A 20 8.85 1.45 23.15
CA SER A 20 10.21 0.91 23.03
C SER A 20 10.99 1.45 21.82
N PHE A 21 10.30 1.90 20.77
CA PHE A 21 10.93 2.57 19.63
C PHE A 21 11.35 3.99 19.99
N VAL A 22 10.45 4.78 20.59
CA VAL A 22 10.70 6.18 20.96
C VAL A 22 11.75 6.30 22.07
N GLN A 23 11.80 5.34 23.00
CA GLN A 23 12.75 5.34 24.11
C GLN A 23 14.13 4.78 23.74
N ARG A 24 14.38 4.43 22.47
CA ARG A 24 15.66 3.85 22.06
C ARG A 24 16.72 4.98 22.08
N PRO A 25 17.75 4.90 22.93
CA PRO A 25 18.76 5.95 22.99
C PRO A 25 19.57 5.95 21.68
N GLU A 26 19.69 7.14 21.08
CA GLU A 26 20.58 7.45 19.96
C GLU A 26 22.05 7.42 20.43
N SER A 27 22.57 6.24 20.77
CA SER A 27 24.00 6.05 21.00
C SER A 27 24.47 4.89 20.14
N GLY A 28 25.12 5.27 19.02
CA GLY A 28 25.66 4.34 18.04
C GLY A 28 26.79 3.47 18.60
N GLY A 29 27.06 2.36 17.90
CA GLY A 29 28.27 1.56 18.09
C GLY A 29 28.02 0.06 18.19
N ASP A 30 28.17 -0.60 17.05
CA ASP A 30 28.67 -1.98 16.90
C ASP A 30 27.79 -3.19 17.28
N SER A 31 27.43 -3.98 16.25
CA SER A 31 27.25 -5.45 16.28
C SER A 31 26.45 -5.98 15.06
N ARG A 32 26.78 -5.55 13.84
CA ARG A 32 26.37 -6.32 12.65
C ARG A 32 27.39 -7.42 12.38
N ARG A 33 27.18 -8.60 12.99
CA ARG A 33 27.81 -9.86 12.59
C ARG A 33 27.48 -10.17 11.13
N ARG A 34 28.36 -9.75 10.22
CA ARG A 34 28.25 -9.99 8.78
C ARG A 34 28.73 -11.42 8.49
N ARG A 35 27.81 -12.32 8.14
CA ARG A 35 28.16 -13.64 7.58
C ARG A 35 28.95 -13.43 6.28
N LYS A 36 30.15 -14.00 6.22
CA LYS A 36 31.09 -13.87 5.11
C LYS A 36 30.64 -14.77 3.94
N GLY A 37 29.80 -14.24 3.05
CA GLY A 37 29.53 -14.83 1.74
C GLY A 37 30.62 -14.43 0.75
N LYS A 38 31.32 -15.43 0.21
CA LYS A 38 32.48 -15.28 -0.69
C LYS A 38 31.94 -15.09 -2.12
N GLU A 39 31.81 -13.84 -2.59
CA GLU A 39 31.52 -13.57 -4.00
C GLU A 39 32.76 -13.13 -4.79
N LYS A 40 32.77 -13.59 -6.04
CA LYS A 40 33.91 -13.67 -6.94
C LYS A 40 34.21 -12.29 -7.55
N LYS A 41 35.49 -11.93 -7.49
CA LYS A 41 36.11 -10.71 -8.01
C LYS A 41 35.93 -10.59 -9.53
N TRP A 42 35.13 -9.62 -9.98
CA TRP A 42 35.26 -9.08 -11.34
C TRP A 42 36.34 -8.00 -11.34
N ARG A 43 37.39 -8.23 -12.13
CA ARG A 43 38.37 -7.20 -12.48
C ARG A 43 37.72 -6.24 -13.48
N GLY A 44 37.22 -5.13 -12.98
CA GLY A 44 37.18 -3.86 -13.71
C GLY A 44 38.17 -2.93 -13.03
N LEU A 45 38.97 -2.20 -13.81
CA LEU A 45 39.86 -1.16 -13.32
C LEU A 45 39.00 -0.06 -12.67
N VAL A 46 38.73 -0.21 -11.38
CA VAL A 46 38.12 0.85 -10.57
C VAL A 46 39.23 1.87 -10.35
N GLY A 47 39.11 3.01 -11.02
CA GLY A 47 39.92 4.19 -10.73
C GLY A 47 39.85 4.52 -9.24
N PRO A 48 40.82 5.30 -8.70
CA PRO A 48 40.81 5.65 -7.29
C PRO A 48 39.42 6.18 -6.89
N PRO A 49 38.87 5.77 -5.73
CA PRO A 49 37.60 6.30 -5.26
C PRO A 49 37.65 7.82 -5.35
N GLY A 50 36.67 8.40 -6.03
CA GLY A 50 36.60 9.85 -6.19
C GLY A 50 36.65 10.52 -4.82
N PRO A 51 37.20 11.74 -4.72
CA PRO A 51 37.21 12.46 -3.47
C PRO A 51 35.78 12.52 -2.90
N PRO A 52 35.62 12.46 -1.56
CA PRO A 52 34.32 12.68 -0.94
C PRO A 52 33.69 13.94 -1.53
N GLY A 53 32.46 13.81 -2.03
CA GLY A 53 31.74 14.96 -2.57
C GLY A 53 31.67 16.07 -1.50
N PRO A 54 31.63 17.35 -1.90
CA PRO A 54 31.49 18.44 -0.95
C PRO A 54 30.26 18.20 -0.08
N GLN A 55 30.37 18.50 1.21
CA GLN A 55 29.25 18.38 2.13
C GLN A 55 28.09 19.22 1.60
N GLY A 56 26.90 18.61 1.50
CA GLY A 56 25.70 19.31 1.07
C GLY A 56 25.43 20.52 1.97
N PRO A 57 24.78 21.58 1.45
CA PRO A 57 24.44 22.73 2.27
C PRO A 57 23.63 22.29 3.50
N PRO A 58 23.81 22.97 4.65
CA PRO A 58 22.99 22.72 5.84
C PRO A 58 21.50 22.76 5.48
N GLY A 59 20.75 21.76 5.95
CA GLY A 59 19.29 21.72 5.76
C GLY A 59 18.64 22.97 6.35
N ALA A 60 17.53 23.40 5.75
CA ALA A 60 16.76 24.53 6.29
C ALA A 60 16.38 24.26 7.76
N PRO A 61 16.36 25.28 8.62
CA PRO A 61 15.91 25.14 10.00
C PRO A 61 14.52 24.49 10.03
N GLY A 62 14.35 23.45 10.84
CA GLY A 62 13.04 22.85 11.06
C GLY A 62 12.08 23.89 11.60
N ALA A 63 10.81 23.85 11.18
CA ALA A 63 9.80 24.78 11.70
C ALA A 63 9.73 24.66 13.22
N GLU A 64 10.05 25.75 13.92
CA GLU A 64 9.95 25.84 15.38
C GLU A 64 8.47 25.94 15.77
N VAL A 65 7.83 24.79 15.89
CA VAL A 65 6.44 24.70 16.30
C VAL A 65 6.38 24.72 17.83
N THR A 66 6.09 25.89 18.40
CA THR A 66 5.91 26.03 19.85
C THR A 66 4.57 25.45 20.30
N ARG A 67 4.46 25.09 21.57
CA ARG A 67 3.23 24.50 22.14
C ARG A 67 2.05 25.46 22.05
N GLU A 68 2.35 26.75 22.15
CA GLU A 68 1.40 27.85 22.11
C GLU A 68 0.75 27.96 20.73
N ILE A 69 1.54 27.81 19.65
CA ILE A 69 1.06 27.82 18.27
C ILE A 69 0.11 26.64 18.02
N LEU A 70 0.48 25.43 18.45
CA LEU A 70 -0.38 24.24 18.32
C LEU A 70 -1.70 24.38 19.08
N LEU A 71 -1.66 24.96 20.28
CA LEU A 71 -2.87 25.20 21.06
C LEU A 71 -3.75 26.28 20.42
N GLN A 72 -3.15 27.25 19.75
CA GLN A 72 -3.88 28.29 19.03
C GLN A 72 -4.59 27.71 17.79
N GLU A 73 -3.88 26.91 16.98
CA GLU A 73 -4.46 26.19 15.84
C GLU A 73 -5.59 25.24 16.29
N PHE A 74 -5.38 24.53 17.40
CA PHE A 74 -6.42 23.65 17.97
C PHE A 74 -7.67 24.43 18.39
N LYS A 75 -7.51 25.61 18.99
CA LYS A 75 -8.65 26.47 19.37
C LYS A 75 -9.39 26.99 18.14
N GLU A 76 -8.69 27.32 17.07
CA GLU A 76 -9.31 27.74 15.80
C GLU A 76 -10.11 26.60 15.17
N ILE A 77 -9.55 25.38 15.14
CA ILE A 77 -10.26 24.19 14.67
C ILE A 77 -11.53 23.92 15.50
N LEU A 78 -11.45 24.06 16.83
CA LEU A 78 -12.61 23.92 17.70
C LEU A 78 -13.67 25.00 17.42
N LYS A 79 -13.25 26.25 17.26
CA LYS A 79 -14.16 27.36 16.96
C LYS A 79 -14.88 27.15 15.63
N GLU A 80 -14.16 26.77 14.58
CA GLU A 80 -14.73 26.46 13.27
C GLU A 80 -15.74 25.30 13.35
N ALA A 81 -15.41 24.23 14.10
CA ALA A 81 -16.31 23.10 14.30
C ALA A 81 -17.58 23.48 15.08
N MET A 82 -17.48 24.41 16.04
CA MET A 82 -18.60 24.91 16.82
C MET A 82 -19.52 25.81 15.98
N GLU A 83 -18.94 26.70 15.16
CA GLU A 83 -19.67 27.59 14.26
C GLU A 83 -20.42 26.79 13.18
N HIS A 84 -19.83 25.73 12.64
CA HIS A 84 -20.51 24.81 11.74
C HIS A 84 -21.71 24.10 12.39
N ARG A 85 -21.61 23.72 13.66
CA ARG A 85 -22.74 23.13 14.40
C ARG A 85 -23.84 24.14 14.70
N ALA A 86 -23.47 25.37 15.07
CA ALA A 86 -24.42 26.44 15.35
C ALA A 86 -25.19 26.87 14.09
N SER A 87 -24.52 26.87 12.93
CA SER A 87 -25.13 27.17 11.64
C SER A 87 -26.17 26.12 11.19
N LEU A 88 -26.03 24.87 11.67
CA LEU A 88 -26.96 23.77 11.41
C LEU A 88 -28.07 23.64 12.46
N ALA A 89 -27.94 24.34 13.59
CA ALA A 89 -28.92 24.34 14.66
C ALA A 89 -29.99 25.41 14.41
N LEU A 90 -31.05 25.06 13.69
CA LEU A 90 -32.29 25.83 13.73
C LEU A 90 -32.85 25.78 15.18
N PRO A 91 -33.34 26.89 15.76
CA PRO A 91 -33.82 26.88 17.14
C PRO A 91 -35.12 26.08 17.24
N SER A 92 -35.01 24.80 17.63
CA SER A 92 -36.15 23.95 17.99
C SER A 92 -36.03 23.54 19.45
N PRO A 93 -37.05 23.77 20.30
CA PRO A 93 -37.00 23.54 21.75
C PRO A 93 -37.30 22.08 22.15
N LEU A 94 -36.99 21.09 21.31
CA LEU A 94 -37.30 19.68 21.61
C LEU A 94 -36.02 18.86 21.89
N PRO A 95 -36.06 17.91 22.85
CA PRO A 95 -34.91 17.08 23.16
C PRO A 95 -34.52 16.29 21.90
N PRO A 96 -33.22 16.14 21.58
CA PRO A 96 -32.82 15.42 20.38
C PRO A 96 -33.33 13.98 20.46
N PRO A 97 -34.09 13.49 19.47
CA PRO A 97 -34.35 12.06 19.36
C PRO A 97 -33.00 11.35 19.29
N LEU A 98 -32.91 10.16 19.87
CA LEU A 98 -31.76 9.24 19.86
C LEU A 98 -31.42 8.71 18.44
N LEU A 99 -31.56 9.54 17.41
CA LEU A 99 -31.31 9.24 16.01
C LEU A 99 -29.97 9.80 15.52
N TRP A 100 -29.18 10.47 16.37
CA TRP A 100 -27.85 10.97 15.99
C TRP A 100 -26.72 9.93 16.12
N LEU A 101 -27.07 8.64 16.20
CA LEU A 101 -26.10 7.56 15.95
C LEU A 101 -26.09 7.14 14.47
N GLU A 102 -27.01 7.65 13.64
CA GLU A 102 -26.88 7.47 12.19
C GLU A 102 -25.85 8.46 11.64
N GLU A 103 -24.69 7.88 11.35
CA GLU A 103 -23.80 8.30 10.28
C GLU A 103 -23.26 9.74 10.38
N LEU A 104 -22.37 9.94 11.36
CA LEU A 104 -21.13 10.66 11.03
C LEU A 104 -20.62 10.03 9.72
N PRO A 105 -20.53 10.75 8.58
CA PRO A 105 -19.91 10.18 7.40
C PRO A 105 -18.51 9.85 7.85
N SER A 106 -18.25 8.54 7.96
CA SER A 106 -16.98 8.04 8.43
C SER A 106 -15.93 8.57 7.45
N ARG A 107 -15.32 9.72 7.78
CA ARG A 107 -14.33 10.47 6.99
C ARG A 107 -13.06 9.65 6.66
N ARG A 108 -13.06 8.35 7.00
CA ARG A 108 -12.00 7.38 6.82
C ARG A 108 -12.47 6.06 6.18
N ARG A 109 -13.67 6.01 5.58
CA ARG A 109 -14.11 4.80 4.88
C ARG A 109 -13.59 4.85 3.45
N VAL A 110 -12.67 3.94 3.12
CA VAL A 110 -12.27 3.65 1.74
C VAL A 110 -13.54 3.35 0.94
N GLN A 111 -13.82 4.11 -0.12
CA GLN A 111 -15.04 3.97 -0.93
C GLN A 111 -14.96 2.76 -1.87
N GLU A 112 -13.87 2.67 -2.63
CA GLU A 112 -13.61 1.58 -3.58
C GLU A 112 -12.41 0.77 -3.10
N ALA A 113 -12.58 -0.53 -2.97
CA ALA A 113 -11.49 -1.45 -2.63
C ALA A 113 -11.85 -2.84 -3.13
N PHE A 114 -10.95 -3.51 -3.82
CA PHE A 114 -11.21 -4.86 -4.30
C PHE A 114 -9.97 -5.74 -4.29
N HIS A 115 -10.21 -7.04 -4.17
CA HIS A 115 -9.25 -8.10 -4.40
C HIS A 115 -9.93 -9.11 -5.32
N CYS A 116 -9.39 -9.28 -6.52
CA CYS A 116 -9.88 -10.25 -7.49
C CYS A 116 -8.74 -11.19 -7.96
N GLN A 117 -9.12 -12.35 -8.47
CA GLN A 117 -8.22 -13.31 -9.10
C GLN A 117 -8.84 -13.82 -10.39
N LEU A 118 -8.03 -14.35 -11.30
CA LEU A 118 -8.55 -15.02 -12.50
C LEU A 118 -9.34 -16.28 -12.11
N LYS A 119 -10.42 -16.58 -12.85
CA LYS A 119 -11.17 -17.84 -12.69
C LYS A 119 -10.35 -19.08 -13.05
N GLY A 120 -9.37 -18.93 -13.94
CA GLY A 120 -8.48 -20.00 -14.39
C GLY A 120 -7.20 -19.44 -15.01
N HIS A 121 -6.34 -20.33 -15.48
CA HIS A 121 -5.15 -19.94 -16.23
C HIS A 121 -5.54 -19.42 -17.62
N VAL A 122 -4.75 -18.48 -18.15
CA VAL A 122 -4.91 -17.94 -19.50
C VAL A 122 -3.67 -18.29 -20.29
N VAL A 123 -3.87 -18.94 -21.45
CA VAL A 123 -2.78 -19.23 -22.39
C VAL A 123 -2.52 -17.98 -23.22
N VAL A 124 -1.26 -17.57 -23.30
CA VAL A 124 -0.84 -16.38 -24.07
C VAL A 124 0.20 -16.81 -25.10
N ASP A 125 -0.14 -16.60 -26.37
CA ASP A 125 0.73 -16.95 -27.48
C ASP A 125 1.90 -15.97 -27.61
N LYS A 126 3.00 -16.43 -28.21
CA LYS A 126 4.16 -15.57 -28.46
C LYS A 126 3.77 -14.39 -29.35
N LYS A 127 4.31 -13.20 -29.04
CA LYS A 127 4.07 -11.94 -29.77
C LYS A 127 2.61 -11.49 -29.77
N THR A 128 1.82 -11.91 -28.79
CA THR A 128 0.45 -11.42 -28.61
C THR A 128 0.36 -10.50 -27.41
N LEU A 129 -0.63 -9.61 -27.45
CA LEU A 129 -1.08 -8.83 -26.32
C LEU A 129 -2.47 -9.33 -25.96
N VAL A 130 -2.68 -9.70 -24.71
CA VAL A 130 -3.94 -10.24 -24.21
C VAL A 130 -4.42 -9.39 -23.04
N GLU A 131 -5.64 -8.86 -23.15
CA GLU A 131 -6.34 -8.24 -22.03
C GLU A 131 -6.94 -9.36 -21.17
N LEU A 132 -6.51 -9.43 -19.91
CA LEU A 132 -7.01 -10.43 -18.97
C LEU A 132 -8.48 -10.15 -18.62
N GLN A 133 -9.29 -11.20 -18.61
CA GLN A 133 -10.74 -11.14 -18.36
C GLN A 133 -11.17 -12.31 -17.47
N ASN A 134 -12.45 -12.39 -17.14
CA ASN A 134 -13.05 -13.48 -16.36
C ASN A 134 -12.45 -13.59 -14.95
N PHE A 135 -12.44 -12.49 -14.22
CA PHE A 135 -12.05 -12.47 -12.81
C PHE A 135 -13.18 -12.97 -11.91
N GLN A 136 -12.79 -13.32 -10.69
CA GLN A 136 -13.67 -13.71 -9.60
C GLN A 136 -13.13 -13.17 -8.27
N LEU A 137 -14.00 -13.19 -7.28
CA LEU A 137 -13.62 -12.94 -5.91
C LEU A 137 -12.92 -14.17 -5.35
N PRO A 138 -11.69 -14.05 -4.81
CA PRO A 138 -11.09 -15.14 -4.09
C PRO A 138 -11.97 -15.51 -2.90
N LEU A 139 -12.18 -16.81 -2.67
CA LEU A 139 -12.86 -17.30 -1.47
C LEU A 139 -11.93 -17.33 -0.24
N ALA A 140 -10.71 -16.80 -0.39
CA ALA A 140 -9.70 -16.76 0.66
C ALA A 140 -10.03 -15.71 1.73
N LYS A 141 -9.62 -16.00 2.98
CA LYS A 141 -9.74 -15.06 4.09
C LYS A 141 -8.99 -13.76 3.76
N GLY A 142 -9.69 -12.62 3.83
CA GLY A 142 -9.13 -11.32 3.49
C GLY A 142 -9.32 -10.89 2.03
N ALA A 143 -10.06 -11.66 1.22
CA ALA A 143 -10.64 -11.12 0.00
C ALA A 143 -11.74 -10.10 0.32
N PHE A 144 -11.84 -9.05 -0.48
CA PHE A 144 -12.82 -8.00 -0.31
C PHE A 144 -13.28 -7.47 -1.67
N LEU A 145 -14.53 -7.03 -1.73
CA LEU A 145 -15.06 -6.20 -2.80
C LEU A 145 -15.92 -5.13 -2.17
N ARG A 146 -15.58 -3.90 -2.47
CA ARG A 146 -16.24 -2.71 -1.97
C ARG A 146 -16.40 -1.73 -3.11
N GLY A 147 -17.61 -1.21 -3.21
CA GLY A 147 -18.01 -0.34 -4.30
C GLY A 147 -18.44 -1.14 -5.53
N LEU A 148 -18.71 -0.40 -6.61
CA LEU A 148 -19.25 -0.93 -7.87
C LEU A 148 -18.34 -0.62 -9.06
N GLY A 149 -17.17 0.00 -8.83
CA GLY A 149 -16.29 0.45 -9.90
C GLY A 149 -15.63 -0.70 -10.67
N LEU A 150 -15.47 -1.88 -10.07
CA LEU A 150 -14.84 -3.04 -10.71
C LEU A 150 -15.86 -3.92 -11.45
N ASN A 151 -15.65 -4.13 -12.74
CA ASN A 151 -16.32 -5.16 -13.52
C ASN A 151 -15.47 -6.44 -13.54
N LEU A 152 -15.91 -7.48 -12.82
CA LEU A 152 -15.19 -8.77 -12.74
C LEU A 152 -15.14 -9.52 -14.08
N ALA A 153 -16.14 -9.37 -14.94
CA ALA A 153 -16.14 -10.06 -16.23
C ALA A 153 -15.03 -9.52 -17.15
N THR A 154 -14.87 -8.19 -17.20
CA THR A 154 -13.91 -7.53 -18.09
C THR A 154 -12.58 -7.20 -17.42
N GLY A 155 -12.50 -7.24 -16.09
CA GLY A 155 -11.32 -6.81 -15.33
C GLY A 155 -11.12 -5.30 -15.26
N ARG A 156 -12.09 -4.51 -15.74
CA ARG A 156 -11.98 -3.05 -15.82
C ARG A 156 -12.50 -2.40 -14.56
N PHE A 157 -11.72 -1.47 -14.03
CA PHE A 157 -12.12 -0.60 -12.93
C PHE A 157 -12.38 0.82 -13.44
N THR A 158 -13.54 1.36 -13.11
CA THR A 158 -13.91 2.76 -13.34
C THR A 158 -13.87 3.51 -12.02
N ALA A 159 -12.93 4.45 -11.89
CA ALA A 159 -12.82 5.31 -10.72
C ALA A 159 -14.08 6.19 -10.60
N PRO A 160 -14.90 6.06 -9.54
CA PRO A 160 -16.13 6.85 -9.40
C PRO A 160 -15.85 8.29 -8.99
N VAL A 161 -14.69 8.55 -8.39
CA VAL A 161 -14.27 9.87 -7.90
C VAL A 161 -12.81 10.14 -8.29
N GLY A 162 -12.46 11.41 -8.48
CA GLY A 162 -11.05 11.80 -8.65
C GLY A 162 -10.26 11.57 -7.36
N GLY A 163 -9.08 10.97 -7.46
CA GLY A 163 -8.27 10.67 -6.28
C GLY A 163 -7.03 9.84 -6.58
N ILE A 164 -6.33 9.46 -5.51
CA ILE A 164 -5.17 8.57 -5.57
C ILE A 164 -5.65 7.14 -5.38
N TYR A 165 -5.27 6.28 -6.31
CA TYR A 165 -5.59 4.85 -6.29
C TYR A 165 -4.30 4.05 -6.27
N GLU A 166 -4.28 2.99 -5.46
CA GLU A 166 -3.18 2.03 -5.39
C GLU A 166 -3.63 0.72 -6.04
N PHE A 167 -2.85 0.23 -7.01
CA PHE A 167 -3.07 -1.05 -7.65
C PHE A 167 -1.85 -1.93 -7.47
N SER A 168 -2.07 -3.18 -7.09
CA SER A 168 -1.05 -4.22 -7.02
C SER A 168 -1.55 -5.48 -7.71
N ALA A 169 -0.64 -6.22 -8.33
CA ALA A 169 -0.97 -7.46 -9.03
C ALA A 169 0.11 -8.51 -8.76
N HIS A 170 -0.34 -9.73 -8.47
CA HIS A 170 0.51 -10.91 -8.34
C HIS A 170 0.22 -11.83 -9.52
N VAL A 171 1.22 -12.05 -10.39
CA VAL A 171 1.07 -12.88 -11.59
C VAL A 171 2.01 -14.06 -11.56
N HIS A 172 1.45 -15.25 -11.72
CA HIS A 172 2.21 -16.49 -11.81
C HIS A 172 2.25 -16.91 -13.28
N ILE A 173 3.47 -17.13 -13.80
CA ILE A 173 3.69 -17.49 -15.20
C ILE A 173 4.26 -18.90 -15.24
N ASP A 174 3.52 -19.81 -15.87
CA ASP A 174 3.99 -21.17 -16.16
C ASP A 174 4.39 -21.28 -17.64
N HIS A 175 5.48 -22.00 -17.90
CA HIS A 175 6.04 -22.28 -19.22
C HIS A 175 6.14 -23.79 -19.49
N SER A 176 5.42 -24.61 -18.72
CA SER A 176 5.41 -26.07 -18.81
C SER A 176 5.10 -26.60 -20.21
N GLU A 177 4.14 -26.01 -20.93
CA GLU A 177 3.75 -26.45 -22.28
C GLU A 177 4.81 -26.21 -23.37
N LEU A 178 5.71 -25.24 -23.16
CA LEU A 178 6.81 -24.93 -24.10
C LEU A 178 7.92 -26.00 -24.11
N LYS A 179 7.97 -26.87 -23.10
CA LYS A 179 9.03 -27.87 -22.93
C LYS A 179 9.01 -28.98 -23.99
N SER A 180 7.92 -29.16 -24.74
CA SER A 180 7.79 -30.28 -25.67
C SER A 180 8.29 -30.00 -27.09
N LYS A 181 8.30 -28.73 -27.57
CA LYS A 181 8.74 -28.39 -28.95
C LYS A 181 9.39 -27.01 -29.17
N VAL A 182 9.28 -26.04 -28.24
CA VAL A 182 9.79 -24.67 -28.48
C VAL A 182 10.42 -24.10 -27.20
N GLN A 183 11.74 -24.23 -27.07
CA GLN A 183 12.47 -23.67 -25.93
C GLN A 183 12.38 -22.14 -25.92
N LEU A 184 12.07 -21.55 -24.74
CA LEU A 184 12.13 -20.11 -24.53
C LEU A 184 13.59 -19.65 -24.66
N ARG A 185 13.83 -18.61 -25.46
CA ARG A 185 15.17 -18.03 -25.59
C ARG A 185 15.44 -17.08 -24.43
N ALA A 186 16.71 -16.86 -24.12
CA ALA A 186 17.12 -15.90 -23.07
C ALA A 186 16.63 -14.46 -23.29
N ARG A 187 16.20 -14.12 -24.53
CA ARG A 187 15.66 -12.80 -24.89
C ARG A 187 14.13 -12.75 -24.90
N ASP A 188 13.46 -13.89 -24.77
CA ASP A 188 12.00 -13.91 -24.72
C ASP A 188 11.56 -13.30 -23.38
N ASN A 189 10.65 -12.34 -23.42
CA ASN A 189 10.14 -11.65 -22.23
C ASN A 189 8.61 -11.66 -22.22
N VAL A 190 8.05 -11.67 -21.01
CA VAL A 190 6.62 -11.45 -20.76
C VAL A 190 6.49 -10.15 -19.99
N ARG A 191 5.54 -9.31 -20.39
CA ARG A 191 5.25 -8.04 -19.73
C ARG A 191 3.81 -8.07 -19.23
N VAL A 192 3.65 -7.60 -18.00
CA VAL A 192 2.35 -7.43 -17.35
C VAL A 192 2.19 -5.96 -17.04
N LEU A 193 1.07 -5.38 -17.44
CA LEU A 193 0.80 -3.95 -17.30
C LEU A 193 -0.60 -3.76 -16.71
N ILE A 194 -0.73 -2.76 -15.84
CA ILE A 194 -2.04 -2.23 -15.42
C ILE A 194 -2.26 -0.97 -16.23
N CYS A 195 -3.36 -0.93 -16.98
CA CYS A 195 -3.56 0.06 -18.02
C CYS A 195 -4.66 1.04 -17.65
N ILE A 196 -4.37 2.34 -17.82
CA ILE A 196 -5.37 3.40 -17.79
C ILE A 196 -5.92 3.53 -19.22
N GLU A 197 -7.25 3.48 -19.37
CA GLU A 197 -7.95 3.63 -20.67
C GLU A 197 -7.48 2.65 -21.77
N SER A 198 -6.92 1.50 -21.39
CA SER A 198 -6.33 0.53 -22.33
C SER A 198 -5.20 1.08 -23.20
N LEU A 199 -4.48 2.12 -22.75
CA LEU A 199 -3.43 2.78 -23.55
C LEU A 199 -2.04 2.10 -23.52
N CYS A 200 -1.94 0.87 -23.04
CA CYS A 200 -0.66 0.13 -22.94
C CYS A 200 -0.10 -0.39 -24.27
N HIS A 201 -0.86 -0.31 -25.37
CA HIS A 201 -0.50 -0.89 -26.67
C HIS A 201 0.71 -0.24 -27.35
N ARG A 202 1.16 0.92 -26.88
CA ARG A 202 2.25 1.70 -27.49
C ARG A 202 3.64 1.39 -26.93
N TYR A 203 3.76 0.47 -25.98
CA TYR A 203 5.01 0.20 -25.26
C TYR A 203 5.56 -1.20 -25.49
#